data_AF-A0A8T1WBD6-F1
#
_entry.id   AF-A0A8T1WBD6-F1
#
_cell.length_a   1.000
_cell.length_b   1.000
_cell.length_c   1.000
_cell.angle_alpha   90.00
_cell.angle_beta   90.00
_cell.angle_gamma   90.00
#
_symmetry.space_group_name_H-M   'P 1'
#
loop_
_entity.id
_entity.type
_entity.pdbx_description
1 polymer ?
#
loop_
_entity_poly.entity_id
_entity_poly.type
_entity_poly.pdbx_seq_one_letter_code
_entity_poly.pdbx_strand_id
1 'polypeptide(L)'
;MEHSIVEANALVQGTLVPVKDLALVRKTIARSFNVEDALPVLNSITQVEAPSWKSTTIVLLARKQKVHRKVTTVFPKNYVTKCIAGINTYRKSLPSDHNAGRMGASIKKLGTFSEEDLITMREWHDASPKLVAVNDLAEWIRLSKFNRITLPSPLNNCTTLDMQACAKRLESVNLKISIRTRFGQVCVHDIAFFRRSEWLDDSCLKLGMSYLIEQTQDGQGQSRVGGVNPLDARVHDETMKREMIANSPFQTSDRLVLVPVYLEAHWAGAVLDYKNGNALLFDPMQTMANYKEMCMTLDKYFEEYVGGLEPVHQQAPRQHDTNSCGPLTLLFFECTARGIRFQAWCPENKLHTFAFAISSWLPRELS
;
A
#
# COMPACT_ATOMS: atom_id res chain seq x y z
N MET A 1 -31.84 -44.01 20.46
CA MET A 1 -32.22 -42.67 19.95
C MET A 1 -31.18 -41.62 20.32
N GLU A 2 -30.64 -41.62 21.54
CA GLU A 2 -29.54 -40.71 21.94
C GLU A 2 -28.23 -40.92 21.18
N HIS A 3 -27.88 -42.17 20.82
CA HIS A 3 -26.66 -42.46 20.06
C HIS A 3 -26.64 -41.81 18.66
N SER A 4 -27.81 -41.66 18.03
CA SER A 4 -27.95 -41.03 16.71
C SER A 4 -27.92 -39.51 16.77
N ILE A 5 -28.27 -38.90 17.91
CA ILE A 5 -28.16 -37.45 18.13
C ILE A 5 -26.70 -37.06 18.38
N VAL A 6 -25.94 -37.92 19.09
CA VAL A 6 -24.50 -37.72 19.30
C VAL A 6 -23.71 -37.87 17.99
N GLU A 7 -24.06 -38.85 17.13
CA GLU A 7 -23.46 -38.99 15.79
C GLU A 7 -23.82 -37.83 14.85
N ALA A 8 -25.05 -37.33 14.88
CA ALA A 8 -25.45 -36.16 14.11
C ALA A 8 -24.71 -34.88 14.56
N ASN A 9 -24.55 -34.68 15.87
CA ASN A 9 -23.79 -33.55 16.42
C ASN A 9 -22.29 -33.67 16.17
N ALA A 10 -21.73 -34.89 16.17
CA ALA A 10 -20.34 -35.15 15.78
C ALA A 10 -20.12 -34.91 14.27
N LEU A 11 -21.13 -35.15 13.42
CA LEU A 11 -21.08 -34.78 11.99
C LEU A 11 -21.12 -33.26 11.78
N VAL A 12 -21.80 -32.51 12.65
CA VAL A 12 -21.83 -31.04 12.63
C VAL A 12 -20.53 -30.44 13.21
N GLN A 13 -19.87 -31.14 14.14
CA GLN A 13 -18.54 -30.78 14.66
C GLN A 13 -17.37 -31.26 13.79
N GLY A 14 -17.59 -32.25 12.92
CA GLY A 14 -16.72 -32.52 11.79
C GLY A 14 -16.77 -31.31 10.88
N THR A 15 -15.73 -30.48 10.93
CA THR A 15 -15.59 -29.25 10.16
C THR A 15 -15.95 -29.55 8.70
N LEU A 16 -17.18 -29.21 8.29
CA LEU A 16 -17.56 -29.18 6.88
C LEU A 16 -16.62 -28.15 6.28
N VAL A 17 -15.49 -28.62 5.74
CA VAL A 17 -14.54 -27.77 5.04
C VAL A 17 -15.38 -27.02 4.02
N PRO A 18 -15.51 -25.69 4.13
CA PRO A 18 -16.32 -24.91 3.20
C PRO A 18 -15.90 -25.31 1.80
N VAL A 19 -16.87 -25.56 0.91
CA VAL A 19 -16.56 -25.91 -0.46
C VAL A 19 -15.64 -24.82 -1.02
N LYS A 20 -14.40 -25.21 -1.33
CA LYS A 20 -13.31 -24.32 -1.76
C LYS A 20 -13.51 -23.94 -3.23
N ASP A 21 -14.52 -23.11 -3.48
CA ASP A 21 -14.91 -22.69 -4.83
C ASP A 21 -14.98 -21.16 -4.98
N LEU A 22 -15.12 -20.70 -6.22
CA LEU A 22 -15.21 -19.28 -6.52
C LEU A 22 -16.40 -18.58 -5.87
N ALA A 23 -17.49 -19.28 -5.55
CA ALA A 23 -18.62 -18.66 -4.87
C ALA A 23 -18.23 -18.27 -3.43
N LEU A 24 -17.46 -19.13 -2.75
CA LEU A 24 -16.88 -18.78 -1.45
C LEU A 24 -15.90 -17.62 -1.55
N VAL A 25 -14.98 -17.62 -2.53
CA VAL A 25 -14.05 -16.50 -2.77
C VAL A 25 -14.81 -15.18 -2.96
N ARG A 26 -15.84 -15.18 -3.82
CA ARG A 26 -16.67 -14.00 -4.07
C ARG A 26 -17.31 -13.47 -2.80
N LYS A 27 -17.91 -14.37 -2.01
CA LYS A 27 -18.54 -14.02 -0.73
C LYS A 27 -17.52 -13.46 0.28
N THR A 28 -16.34 -14.06 0.35
CA THR A 28 -15.28 -13.64 1.27
C THR A 28 -14.71 -12.28 0.87
N ILE A 29 -14.34 -12.09 -0.40
CA ILE A 29 -13.89 -10.77 -0.90
C ILE A 29 -14.96 -9.71 -0.63
N ALA A 30 -16.24 -10.01 -0.81
CA ALA A 30 -17.32 -9.06 -0.55
C ALA A 30 -17.47 -8.68 0.93
N ARG A 31 -17.26 -9.62 1.87
CA ARG A 31 -17.59 -9.45 3.30
C ARG A 31 -16.41 -9.15 4.21
N SER A 32 -15.33 -9.91 4.08
CA SER A 32 -14.19 -9.88 5.01
C SER A 32 -12.91 -9.83 4.19
N PHE A 33 -12.49 -8.62 3.81
CA PHE A 33 -11.28 -8.42 3.02
C PHE A 33 -10.10 -8.05 3.93
N ASN A 34 -9.74 -8.95 4.84
CA ASN A 34 -8.57 -8.86 5.72
C ASN A 34 -7.73 -10.15 5.58
N VAL A 35 -6.52 -10.17 6.12
CA VAL A 35 -5.62 -11.33 6.00
C VAL A 35 -6.20 -12.55 6.71
N GLU A 36 -6.66 -12.38 7.95
CA GLU A 36 -7.13 -13.46 8.82
C GLU A 36 -8.27 -14.29 8.19
N ASP A 37 -9.26 -13.63 7.61
CA ASP A 37 -10.45 -14.26 7.05
C ASP A 37 -10.29 -14.58 5.56
N ALA A 38 -9.68 -13.69 4.77
CA ALA A 38 -9.68 -13.81 3.32
C ALA A 38 -8.56 -14.70 2.79
N LEU A 39 -7.34 -14.55 3.33
CA LEU A 39 -6.18 -15.23 2.78
C LEU A 39 -6.32 -16.76 2.80
N PRO A 40 -6.82 -17.41 3.87
CA PRO A 40 -7.03 -18.87 3.88
C PRO A 40 -8.00 -19.35 2.79
N VAL A 41 -9.05 -18.55 2.50
CA VAL A 41 -10.03 -18.86 1.46
C VAL A 41 -9.41 -18.70 0.07
N LEU A 42 -8.71 -17.60 -0.18
CA LEU A 42 -8.12 -17.33 -1.50
C LEU A 42 -6.98 -18.31 -1.82
N ASN A 43 -6.16 -18.67 -0.82
CA ASN A 43 -5.10 -19.68 -0.95
C ASN A 43 -5.64 -21.11 -1.15
N SER A 44 -6.93 -21.32 -0.90
CA SER A 44 -7.56 -22.62 -1.10
C SER A 44 -7.83 -22.95 -2.56
N ILE A 45 -7.74 -21.96 -3.46
CA ILE A 45 -7.91 -22.11 -4.91
C ILE A 45 -6.56 -21.92 -5.60
N THR A 46 -6.27 -22.78 -6.57
CA THR A 46 -5.02 -22.72 -7.33
C THR A 46 -5.23 -22.15 -8.73
N GLN A 47 -4.21 -21.43 -9.20
CA GLN A 47 -4.13 -21.05 -10.60
C GLN A 47 -3.75 -22.27 -11.44
N VAL A 48 -4.45 -22.50 -12.55
CA VAL A 48 -4.12 -23.53 -13.54
C VAL A 48 -3.64 -22.90 -14.85
N GLU A 49 -3.08 -23.71 -15.74
CA GLU A 49 -2.65 -23.24 -17.06
C GLU A 49 -3.81 -22.70 -17.89
N ALA A 50 -3.52 -21.71 -18.75
CA ALA A 50 -4.51 -21.15 -19.64
C ALA A 50 -4.93 -22.18 -20.71
N PRO A 51 -6.24 -22.41 -20.92
CA PRO A 51 -6.72 -23.17 -22.06
C PRO A 51 -6.34 -22.47 -23.38
N SER A 52 -6.22 -23.26 -24.45
CA SER A 52 -5.98 -22.69 -25.79
C SER A 52 -7.15 -21.79 -26.19
N TRP A 53 -6.87 -20.56 -26.63
CA TRP A 53 -7.92 -19.64 -27.09
C TRP A 53 -8.79 -20.22 -28.22
N LYS A 54 -8.20 -21.06 -29.09
CA LYS A 54 -8.95 -21.75 -30.16
C LYS A 54 -10.00 -22.73 -29.63
N SER A 55 -9.89 -23.13 -28.36
CA SER A 55 -10.84 -24.02 -27.68
C SER A 55 -11.91 -23.28 -26.88
N THR A 56 -11.89 -21.95 -26.90
CA THR A 56 -12.76 -21.07 -26.13
C THR A 56 -13.79 -20.44 -27.04
N THR A 57 -15.05 -20.48 -26.64
CA THR A 57 -16.16 -19.85 -27.35
C THR A 57 -16.98 -19.03 -26.38
N ILE A 58 -17.27 -17.77 -26.73
CA ILE A 58 -18.16 -16.92 -25.96
C ILE A 58 -19.60 -17.31 -26.27
N VAL A 59 -20.40 -17.54 -25.23
CA VAL A 59 -21.74 -18.10 -25.36
C VAL A 59 -22.77 -17.31 -24.57
N LEU A 60 -24.01 -17.28 -25.07
CA LEU A 60 -25.19 -16.90 -24.30
C LEU A 60 -25.64 -18.12 -23.49
N LEU A 61 -25.74 -17.97 -22.17
CA LEU A 61 -26.15 -19.01 -21.25
C LEU A 61 -27.66 -19.27 -21.38
N ALA A 62 -28.04 -20.34 -22.06
CA ALA A 62 -29.41 -20.80 -22.11
C ALA A 62 -29.77 -21.61 -20.85
N ARG A 63 -31.06 -21.65 -20.46
CA ARG A 63 -31.57 -22.37 -19.26
C ARG A 63 -31.13 -23.85 -19.16
N LYS A 64 -30.72 -24.49 -20.26
CA LYS A 64 -30.30 -25.91 -20.33
C LYS A 64 -28.78 -26.13 -20.38
N GLN A 65 -27.94 -25.09 -20.43
CA GLN A 65 -26.49 -25.28 -20.44
C GLN A 65 -25.98 -25.69 -19.06
N LYS A 66 -25.17 -26.75 -19.01
CA LYS A 66 -24.46 -27.16 -17.78
C LYS A 66 -23.32 -26.17 -17.52
N VAL A 67 -23.62 -25.11 -16.79
CA VAL A 67 -22.61 -24.22 -16.18
C VAL A 67 -21.94 -24.99 -15.05
N HIS A 68 -20.62 -24.83 -14.92
CA HIS A 68 -19.90 -25.38 -13.78
C HIS A 68 -20.46 -24.81 -12.48
N ARG A 69 -20.89 -25.70 -11.58
CA ARG A 69 -21.51 -25.30 -10.31
C ARG A 69 -20.50 -25.13 -9.16
N LYS A 70 -19.31 -25.72 -9.29
CA LYS A 70 -18.24 -25.68 -8.29
C LYS A 70 -16.91 -25.48 -8.99
N VAL A 71 -16.56 -24.22 -9.21
CA VAL A 71 -15.29 -23.87 -9.84
C VAL A 71 -14.22 -23.76 -8.75
N THR A 72 -13.27 -24.67 -8.74
CA THR A 72 -12.20 -24.76 -7.73
C THR A 72 -10.82 -24.38 -8.27
N THR A 73 -10.77 -23.68 -9.41
CA THR A 73 -9.55 -23.28 -10.10
C THR A 73 -9.67 -21.85 -10.63
N VAL A 74 -8.55 -21.16 -10.80
CA VAL A 74 -8.45 -19.85 -11.44
C VAL A 74 -7.61 -19.94 -12.71
N PHE A 75 -8.07 -19.36 -13.82
CA PHE A 75 -7.24 -19.22 -15.02
C PHE A 75 -6.32 -18.00 -14.94
N PRO A 76 -5.22 -17.93 -15.71
CA PRO A 76 -4.30 -16.80 -15.68
C PRO A 76 -4.98 -15.46 -16.02
N LYS A 77 -4.56 -14.37 -15.38
CA LYS A 77 -5.21 -13.04 -15.46
C LYS A 77 -5.42 -12.56 -16.90
N ASN A 78 -4.41 -12.74 -17.75
CA ASN A 78 -4.49 -12.35 -19.17
C ASN A 78 -5.58 -13.12 -19.93
N TYR A 79 -5.71 -14.43 -19.69
CA TYR A 79 -6.74 -15.27 -20.30
C TYR A 79 -8.14 -14.85 -19.80
N VAL A 80 -8.30 -14.65 -18.49
CA VAL A 80 -9.56 -14.20 -17.88
C VAL A 80 -9.99 -12.84 -18.45
N THR A 81 -9.07 -11.87 -18.51
CA THR A 81 -9.33 -10.56 -19.12
C THR A 81 -9.74 -10.69 -20.58
N LYS A 82 -9.12 -11.59 -21.35
CA LYS A 82 -9.48 -11.84 -22.74
C LYS A 82 -10.89 -12.43 -22.87
N CYS A 83 -11.28 -13.35 -21.99
CA CYS A 83 -12.65 -13.88 -21.95
C CYS A 83 -13.67 -12.78 -21.64
N ILE A 84 -13.40 -11.94 -20.63
CA ILE A 84 -14.28 -10.81 -20.26
C ILE A 84 -14.41 -9.81 -21.42
N ALA A 85 -13.31 -9.48 -22.09
CA ALA A 85 -13.33 -8.61 -23.27
C ALA A 85 -14.12 -9.25 -24.43
N GLY A 86 -13.99 -10.55 -24.65
CA GLY A 86 -14.78 -11.31 -25.62
C GLY A 86 -16.27 -11.28 -25.32
N ILE A 87 -16.66 -11.46 -24.05
CA ILE A 87 -18.04 -11.30 -23.57
C ILE A 87 -18.58 -9.91 -23.88
N ASN A 88 -17.83 -8.86 -23.54
CA ASN A 88 -18.23 -7.48 -23.81
C ASN A 88 -18.39 -7.19 -25.31
N THR A 89 -17.52 -7.75 -26.15
CA THR A 89 -17.60 -7.61 -27.61
C THR A 89 -18.83 -8.33 -28.15
N TYR A 90 -19.06 -9.58 -27.73
CA TYR A 90 -20.22 -10.35 -28.14
C TYR A 90 -21.53 -9.68 -27.70
N ARG A 91 -21.59 -9.15 -26.47
CA ARG A 91 -22.74 -8.39 -25.98
C ARG A 91 -23.12 -7.22 -26.89
N LYS A 92 -22.14 -6.44 -27.32
CA LYS A 92 -22.37 -5.29 -28.23
C LYS A 92 -22.86 -5.70 -29.62
N SER A 93 -22.61 -6.94 -30.04
CA SER A 93 -23.06 -7.46 -31.34
C SER A 93 -24.51 -7.92 -31.35
N LEU A 94 -25.16 -8.01 -30.18
CA LEU A 94 -26.52 -8.54 -30.07
C LEU A 94 -27.57 -7.42 -30.24
N PRO A 95 -28.75 -7.72 -30.83
CA PRO A 95 -29.74 -6.69 -31.20
C PRO A 95 -30.44 -5.99 -30.02
N SER A 96 -30.31 -6.53 -28.80
CA SER A 96 -30.97 -6.01 -27.60
C SER A 96 -29.99 -6.01 -26.43
N ASP A 97 -30.15 -5.07 -25.49
CA ASP A 97 -29.42 -5.06 -24.22
C ASP A 97 -29.70 -6.34 -23.44
N HIS A 98 -28.82 -7.33 -23.58
CA HIS A 98 -28.90 -8.54 -22.80
C HIS A 98 -28.37 -8.28 -21.39
N ASN A 99 -29.21 -8.57 -20.38
CA ASN A 99 -28.89 -8.46 -18.97
C ASN A 99 -27.51 -9.04 -18.63
N ALA A 100 -26.77 -8.32 -17.77
CA ALA A 100 -25.56 -8.80 -17.11
C ALA A 100 -25.79 -10.20 -16.50
N GLY A 101 -24.80 -11.10 -16.60
CA GLY A 101 -24.86 -12.43 -15.99
C GLY A 101 -25.50 -13.54 -16.84
N ARG A 102 -25.90 -13.27 -18.09
CA ARG A 102 -26.39 -14.30 -19.04
C ARG A 102 -25.32 -14.76 -20.04
N MET A 103 -24.08 -14.36 -19.86
CA MET A 103 -22.98 -14.70 -20.76
C MET A 103 -21.93 -15.54 -20.04
N GLY A 104 -21.11 -16.22 -20.82
CA GLY A 104 -20.01 -17.02 -20.30
C GLY A 104 -19.03 -17.43 -21.37
N ALA A 105 -17.99 -18.16 -20.95
CA ALA A 105 -17.03 -18.79 -21.83
C ALA A 105 -17.20 -20.31 -21.76
N SER A 106 -17.50 -20.94 -22.90
CA SER A 106 -17.47 -22.39 -23.06
C SER A 106 -16.07 -22.81 -23.53
N ILE A 107 -15.45 -23.71 -22.78
CA ILE A 107 -14.08 -24.17 -23.03
C ILE A 107 -14.14 -25.66 -23.30
N LYS A 108 -13.61 -26.08 -24.47
CA LYS A 108 -13.63 -27.49 -24.88
C LYS A 108 -13.02 -28.37 -23.79
N LYS A 109 -13.71 -29.45 -23.42
CA LYS A 109 -13.36 -30.41 -22.34
C LYS A 109 -13.41 -29.84 -20.91
N LEU A 110 -13.35 -28.54 -20.72
CA LEU A 110 -13.40 -27.90 -19.40
C LEU A 110 -14.78 -27.37 -19.04
N GLY A 111 -15.76 -27.35 -19.95
CA GLY A 111 -17.12 -26.94 -19.66
C GLY A 111 -17.33 -25.43 -19.77
N THR A 112 -18.45 -24.93 -19.23
CA THR A 112 -18.86 -23.53 -19.38
C THR A 112 -18.74 -22.78 -18.05
N PHE A 113 -18.05 -21.65 -18.08
CA PHE A 113 -17.84 -20.74 -16.96
C PHE A 113 -18.70 -19.50 -17.17
N SER A 114 -19.40 -19.07 -16.13
CA SER A 114 -20.21 -17.85 -16.21
C SER A 114 -19.34 -16.60 -16.28
N GLU A 115 -19.91 -15.50 -16.77
CA GLU A 115 -19.29 -14.17 -16.68
C GLU A 115 -18.93 -13.84 -15.23
N GLU A 116 -19.78 -14.20 -14.28
CA GLU A 116 -19.56 -13.97 -12.85
C GLU A 116 -18.35 -14.74 -12.32
N ASP A 117 -18.15 -15.99 -12.76
CA ASP A 117 -16.96 -16.77 -12.40
C ASP A 117 -15.69 -16.12 -12.93
N LEU A 118 -15.72 -15.65 -14.19
CA LEU A 118 -14.58 -14.96 -14.79
C LEU A 118 -14.27 -13.64 -14.09
N ILE A 119 -15.29 -12.87 -13.71
CA ILE A 119 -15.11 -11.65 -12.91
C ILE A 119 -14.50 -11.98 -11.55
N THR A 120 -15.00 -13.02 -10.86
CA THR A 120 -14.43 -13.45 -9.58
C THR A 120 -12.99 -13.95 -9.72
N MET A 121 -12.63 -14.65 -10.80
CA MET A 121 -11.24 -15.02 -11.09
C MET A 121 -10.35 -13.78 -11.24
N ARG A 122 -10.82 -12.73 -11.91
CA ARG A 122 -10.10 -11.46 -12.03
C ARG A 122 -9.95 -10.78 -10.67
N GLU A 123 -11.03 -10.72 -9.88
CA GLU A 123 -10.99 -10.17 -8.52
C GLU A 123 -10.03 -10.93 -7.62
N TRP A 124 -9.97 -12.27 -7.73
CA TRP A 124 -8.98 -13.10 -7.05
C TRP A 124 -7.55 -12.68 -7.41
N HIS A 125 -7.27 -12.44 -8.70
CA HIS A 125 -5.95 -11.96 -9.14
C HIS A 125 -5.58 -10.58 -8.60
N ASP A 126 -6.57 -9.70 -8.43
CA ASP A 126 -6.34 -8.36 -7.91
C ASP A 126 -6.24 -8.34 -6.37
N ALA A 127 -6.94 -9.26 -5.70
CA ALA A 127 -7.03 -9.38 -4.26
C ALA A 127 -5.86 -10.15 -3.62
N SER A 128 -5.50 -11.31 -4.19
CA SER A 128 -4.52 -12.21 -3.60
C SER A 128 -3.16 -11.55 -3.32
N PRO A 129 -2.54 -10.80 -4.26
CA PRO A 129 -1.24 -10.18 -4.01
C PRO A 129 -1.27 -9.17 -2.86
N LYS A 130 -2.38 -8.46 -2.67
CA LYS A 130 -2.54 -7.46 -1.59
C LYS A 130 -2.56 -8.14 -0.22
N LEU A 131 -3.34 -9.22 -0.08
CA LEU A 131 -3.41 -9.99 1.16
C LEU A 131 -2.08 -10.67 1.48
N VAL A 132 -1.41 -11.24 0.48
CA VAL A 132 -0.08 -11.84 0.64
C VAL A 132 0.93 -10.78 1.09
N ALA A 133 0.93 -9.60 0.49
CA ALA A 133 1.83 -8.52 0.83
C ALA A 133 1.63 -8.01 2.27
N VAL A 134 0.38 -7.85 2.72
CA VAL A 134 0.07 -7.44 4.10
C VAL A 134 0.40 -8.56 5.10
N ASN A 135 0.16 -9.82 4.76
CA ASN A 135 0.58 -10.96 5.59
C ASN A 135 2.10 -11.00 5.75
N ASP A 136 2.84 -10.81 4.66
CA ASP A 136 4.30 -10.76 4.65
C ASP A 136 4.85 -9.63 5.53
N LEU A 137 4.18 -8.46 5.51
CA LEU A 137 4.46 -7.36 6.42
C LEU A 137 4.20 -7.76 7.89
N ALA A 138 3.06 -8.39 8.19
CA ALA A 138 2.72 -8.81 9.54
C ALA A 138 3.73 -9.83 10.11
N GLU A 139 4.12 -10.81 9.31
CA GLU A 139 5.17 -11.77 9.66
C GLU A 139 6.52 -11.08 9.90
N TRP A 140 6.87 -10.11 9.05
CA TRP A 140 8.11 -9.36 9.20
C TRP A 140 8.14 -8.50 10.47
N ILE A 141 7.03 -7.82 10.79
CA ILE A 141 6.84 -7.08 12.06
C ILE A 141 7.04 -8.01 13.25
N ARG A 142 6.42 -9.20 13.22
CA ARG A 142 6.47 -10.20 14.28
C ARG A 142 7.89 -10.69 14.60
N LEU A 143 8.73 -10.81 13.56
CA LEU A 143 10.11 -11.28 13.68
C LEU A 143 11.11 -10.15 14.01
N SER A 144 10.69 -8.90 13.90
CA SER A 144 11.54 -7.74 14.14
C SER A 144 11.83 -7.56 15.64
N LYS A 145 13.10 -7.33 15.99
CA LYS A 145 13.56 -7.12 17.38
C LYS A 145 14.27 -5.78 17.52
N PHE A 146 13.80 -4.93 18.45
CA PHE A 146 14.31 -3.57 18.69
C PHE A 146 15.35 -3.47 19.81
N ASN A 147 15.68 -4.59 20.45
CA ASN A 147 16.50 -4.65 21.66
C ASN A 147 18.00 -4.38 21.44
N ARG A 148 18.45 -4.19 20.21
CA ARG A 148 19.88 -3.94 19.87
C ARG A 148 20.21 -2.48 19.58
N ILE A 149 19.26 -1.55 19.75
CA ILE A 149 19.45 -0.14 19.39
C ILE A 149 19.13 0.80 20.52
N THR A 150 20.05 1.74 20.72
CA THR A 150 19.84 2.94 21.53
C THR A 150 19.38 4.07 20.63
N LEU A 151 18.08 4.36 20.61
CA LEU A 151 17.54 5.56 19.98
C LEU A 151 17.48 6.70 21.01
N PRO A 152 17.74 7.96 20.62
CA PRO A 152 17.50 9.08 21.51
C PRO A 152 15.99 9.25 21.76
N SER A 153 15.61 9.76 22.92
CA SER A 153 14.23 10.18 23.17
C SER A 153 13.84 11.32 22.22
N PRO A 154 12.60 11.35 21.68
CA PRO A 154 11.49 10.39 21.88
C PRO A 154 11.45 9.21 20.89
N LEU A 155 12.49 9.00 20.07
CA LEU A 155 12.51 7.94 19.05
C LEU A 155 12.62 6.53 19.65
N ASN A 156 13.06 6.41 20.91
CA ASN A 156 13.10 5.15 21.65
C ASN A 156 11.73 4.59 22.05
N ASN A 157 10.63 5.31 21.85
CA ASN A 157 9.27 4.83 22.13
C ASN A 157 8.94 3.52 21.38
N CYS A 158 9.67 3.19 20.31
CA CYS A 158 9.47 1.93 19.61
C CYS A 158 9.99 0.69 20.35
N THR A 159 10.80 0.86 21.40
CA THR A 159 11.38 -0.26 22.16
C THR A 159 10.38 -0.94 23.09
N THR A 160 9.27 -0.28 23.40
CA THR A 160 8.23 -0.76 24.33
C THR A 160 6.99 -1.32 23.64
N LEU A 161 7.01 -1.41 22.30
CA LEU A 161 5.86 -1.84 21.52
C LEU A 161 5.66 -3.34 21.55
N ASP A 162 4.39 -3.73 21.65
CA ASP A 162 3.98 -5.11 21.42
C ASP A 162 3.88 -5.38 19.92
N MET A 163 4.97 -5.91 19.35
CA MET A 163 5.05 -6.28 17.94
C MET A 163 4.06 -7.39 17.56
N GLN A 164 3.68 -8.27 18.50
CA GLN A 164 2.68 -9.31 18.26
C GLN A 164 1.30 -8.70 18.10
N ALA A 165 0.94 -7.79 19.01
CA ALA A 165 -0.32 -7.05 18.91
C ALA A 165 -0.39 -6.20 17.63
N CYS A 166 0.72 -5.57 17.22
CA CYS A 166 0.79 -4.81 15.96
C CYS A 166 0.54 -5.71 14.74
N ALA A 167 1.23 -6.85 14.65
CA ALA A 167 1.05 -7.80 13.57
C ALA A 167 -0.39 -8.36 13.54
N LYS A 168 -0.96 -8.70 14.70
CA LYS A 168 -2.32 -9.23 14.78
C LYS A 168 -3.38 -8.22 14.33
N ARG A 169 -3.20 -6.94 14.67
CA ARG A 169 -4.08 -5.86 14.20
C ARG A 169 -3.98 -5.62 12.70
N LEU A 170 -2.77 -5.75 12.14
CA LEU A 170 -2.56 -5.66 10.70
C LEU A 170 -3.25 -6.82 9.95
N GLU A 171 -3.32 -8.01 10.55
CA GLU A 171 -3.97 -9.17 9.93
C GLU A 171 -5.51 -9.05 9.88
N SER A 172 -6.11 -8.32 10.84
CA SER A 172 -7.55 -8.17 10.96
C SER A 172 -8.14 -6.94 10.25
N VAL A 173 -7.29 -6.00 9.81
CA VAL A 173 -7.75 -4.76 9.16
C VAL A 173 -8.38 -5.02 7.79
N ASN A 174 -9.51 -4.35 7.52
CA ASN A 174 -10.16 -4.42 6.22
C ASN A 174 -9.35 -3.64 5.16
N LEU A 175 -8.76 -4.34 4.20
CA LEU A 175 -7.90 -3.78 3.16
C LEU A 175 -8.64 -3.00 2.06
N LYS A 176 -9.99 -2.97 2.09
CA LYS A 176 -10.80 -2.13 1.18
C LYS A 176 -10.91 -0.68 1.62
N ILE A 177 -10.63 -0.40 2.89
CA ILE A 177 -10.75 0.97 3.40
C ILE A 177 -9.50 1.78 3.03
N SER A 178 -9.62 3.08 3.17
CA SER A 178 -8.51 4.02 3.00
C SER A 178 -8.24 4.75 4.30
N ILE A 179 -6.96 5.02 4.54
CA ILE A 179 -6.43 5.84 5.62
C ILE A 179 -6.53 7.29 5.18
N ARG A 180 -7.05 8.16 6.03
CA ARG A 180 -7.12 9.60 5.71
C ARG A 180 -5.79 10.24 6.08
N THR A 181 -5.23 11.02 5.17
CA THR A 181 -4.01 11.78 5.42
C THR A 181 -4.26 13.26 5.11
N ARG A 182 -3.31 14.12 5.51
CA ARG A 182 -3.26 15.53 5.10
C ARG A 182 -3.12 15.72 3.59
N PHE A 183 -2.70 14.69 2.87
CA PHE A 183 -2.47 14.69 1.43
C PHE A 183 -3.56 13.93 0.64
N GLY A 184 -4.65 13.55 1.29
CA GLY A 184 -5.74 12.76 0.69
C GLY A 184 -5.81 11.34 1.24
N GLN A 185 -6.53 10.46 0.54
CA GLN A 185 -6.74 9.08 0.97
C GLN A 185 -5.64 8.14 0.45
N VAL A 186 -5.17 7.24 1.30
CA VAL A 186 -4.22 6.17 0.95
C VAL A 186 -4.88 4.82 1.22
N CYS A 187 -4.77 3.87 0.29
CA CYS A 187 -5.35 2.55 0.49
C CYS A 187 -4.62 1.80 1.61
N VAL A 188 -5.35 1.11 2.49
CA VAL A 188 -4.72 0.38 3.61
C VAL A 188 -3.72 -0.65 3.13
N HIS A 189 -3.95 -1.33 2.00
CA HIS A 189 -3.00 -2.33 1.50
C HIS A 189 -1.65 -1.74 1.06
N ASP A 190 -1.54 -0.43 0.80
CA ASP A 190 -0.28 0.22 0.42
C ASP A 190 0.71 0.26 1.59
N ILE A 191 0.23 0.09 2.84
CA ILE A 191 1.13 -0.05 3.98
C ILE A 191 2.06 -1.26 3.82
N ALA A 192 1.71 -2.24 2.98
CA ALA A 192 2.54 -3.40 2.74
C ALA A 192 3.90 -3.05 2.12
N PHE A 193 4.05 -1.93 1.41
CA PHE A 193 5.35 -1.44 0.94
C PHE A 193 6.28 -1.08 2.09
N PHE A 194 5.74 -0.94 3.30
CA PHE A 194 6.55 -0.85 4.49
C PHE A 194 7.21 -2.19 4.92
N ARG A 195 7.63 -3.08 4.02
CA ARG A 195 8.26 -4.35 4.40
C ARG A 195 9.64 -4.56 3.77
N ARG A 196 10.54 -5.17 4.54
CA ARG A 196 11.81 -5.76 4.08
C ARG A 196 12.63 -4.83 3.17
N SER A 197 12.51 -5.06 1.87
CA SER A 197 13.34 -4.51 0.81
C SER A 197 12.49 -3.90 -0.31
N GLU A 198 11.22 -3.65 -0.04
CA GLU A 198 10.34 -2.93 -0.94
C GLU A 198 10.76 -1.46 -1.05
N TRP A 199 10.50 -0.87 -2.21
CA TRP A 199 10.72 0.55 -2.44
C TRP A 199 9.49 1.31 -1.97
N LEU A 200 9.66 2.30 -1.10
CA LEU A 200 8.54 3.13 -0.67
C LEU A 200 8.00 3.95 -1.84
N ASP A 201 6.69 3.90 -2.02
CA ASP A 201 5.97 4.71 -2.98
C ASP A 201 5.48 6.04 -2.38
N ASP A 202 4.81 6.86 -3.18
CA ASP A 202 4.23 8.12 -2.73
C ASP A 202 3.17 7.91 -1.63
N SER A 203 2.42 6.81 -1.65
CA SER A 203 1.48 6.46 -0.58
C SER A 203 2.20 6.31 0.76
N CYS A 204 3.35 5.64 0.80
CA CYS A 204 4.15 5.50 2.02
C CYS A 204 4.69 6.84 2.53
N LEU A 205 5.15 7.72 1.64
CA LEU A 205 5.60 9.05 2.02
C LEU A 205 4.43 9.91 2.54
N LYS A 206 3.26 9.86 1.89
CA LYS A 206 2.04 10.57 2.32
C LYS A 206 1.61 10.16 3.70
N LEU A 207 1.67 8.85 3.98
CA LEU A 207 1.51 8.31 5.30
C LEU A 207 2.59 8.97 6.17
N GLY A 208 3.84 8.52 6.16
CA GLY A 208 4.89 9.01 7.08
C GLY A 208 4.87 10.51 7.39
N MET A 209 4.81 11.37 6.37
CA MET A 209 4.75 12.83 6.53
C MET A 209 3.47 13.34 7.21
N SER A 210 2.28 12.81 6.90
CA SER A 210 1.02 13.26 7.51
C SER A 210 1.01 13.08 9.01
N TYR A 211 1.59 11.97 9.49
CA TYR A 211 1.72 11.70 10.93
C TYR A 211 2.69 12.65 11.59
N LEU A 212 3.82 12.96 10.94
CA LEU A 212 4.77 13.94 11.47
C LEU A 212 4.10 15.30 11.65
N ILE A 213 3.35 15.74 10.63
CA ILE A 213 2.56 16.97 10.68
C ILE A 213 1.55 16.94 11.84
N GLU A 214 0.88 15.82 12.07
CA GLU A 214 -0.16 15.70 13.10
C GLU A 214 0.38 15.56 14.53
N GLN A 215 1.56 14.98 14.72
CA GLN A 215 2.16 14.86 16.06
C GLN A 215 2.78 16.17 16.55
N THR A 216 3.10 17.12 15.65
CA THR A 216 3.77 18.38 16.00
C THR A 216 2.79 19.54 16.21
N GLN A 217 1.58 19.24 16.68
CA GLN A 217 0.56 20.22 17.01
C GLN A 217 0.92 20.99 18.28
N ASP A 218 0.69 22.30 18.28
CA ASP A 218 0.82 23.13 19.47
C ASP A 218 -0.41 23.01 20.39
N GLY A 219 -0.42 23.78 21.49
CA GLY A 219 -1.51 23.77 22.47
C GLY A 219 -2.88 24.20 21.92
N GLN A 220 -2.95 24.71 20.68
CA GLN A 220 -4.18 25.07 19.97
C GLN A 220 -4.56 24.04 18.90
N GLY A 221 -3.82 22.92 18.81
CA GLY A 221 -4.03 21.89 17.79
C GLY A 221 -3.52 22.29 16.40
N GLN A 222 -2.80 23.41 16.26
CA GLN A 222 -2.22 23.82 14.99
C GLN A 222 -0.86 23.16 14.81
N SER A 223 -0.64 22.51 13.66
CA SER A 223 0.71 22.05 13.34
C SER A 223 1.59 23.24 13.01
N ARG A 224 2.83 23.22 13.49
CA ARG A 224 3.89 24.12 13.05
C ARG A 224 4.76 23.48 11.95
N VAL A 225 4.34 22.34 11.41
CA VAL A 225 5.03 21.62 10.35
C VAL A 225 4.04 21.45 9.19
N GLY A 226 4.37 22.03 8.05
CA GLY A 226 3.68 21.81 6.78
C GLY A 226 4.37 20.72 5.97
N GLY A 227 3.74 20.29 4.88
CA GLY A 227 4.37 19.39 3.93
C GLY A 227 3.81 19.53 2.52
N VAL A 228 4.65 19.17 1.55
CA VAL A 228 4.29 19.09 0.13
C VAL A 228 3.84 17.67 -0.20
N ASN A 229 2.78 17.52 -0.99
CA ASN A 229 2.27 16.21 -1.35
C ASN A 229 3.32 15.41 -2.14
N PRO A 230 3.72 14.20 -1.68
CA PRO A 230 4.69 13.36 -2.38
C PRO A 230 4.33 13.00 -3.82
N LEU A 231 3.04 13.03 -4.19
CA LEU A 231 2.63 12.83 -5.59
C LEU A 231 3.18 13.90 -6.52
N ASP A 232 3.26 15.15 -6.05
CA ASP A 232 3.60 16.32 -6.86
C ASP A 232 5.02 16.21 -7.40
N ALA A 233 5.91 15.55 -6.65
CA ALA A 233 7.28 15.30 -7.07
C ALA A 233 7.36 14.54 -8.40
N ARG A 234 6.34 13.71 -8.71
CA ARG A 234 6.28 12.84 -9.90
C ARG A 234 5.38 13.37 -11.02
N VAL A 235 4.75 14.53 -10.85
CA VAL A 235 3.90 15.15 -11.89
C VAL A 235 4.79 15.69 -13.01
N HIS A 236 4.52 15.29 -14.25
CA HIS A 236 5.27 15.73 -15.43
C HIS A 236 4.74 17.04 -16.03
N ASP A 237 3.45 17.34 -15.86
CA ASP A 237 2.87 18.59 -16.33
C ASP A 237 3.29 19.74 -15.40
N GLU A 238 4.00 20.72 -15.95
CA GLU A 238 4.61 21.80 -15.19
C GLU A 238 3.60 22.72 -14.51
N THR A 239 2.49 23.02 -15.19
CA THR A 239 1.43 23.90 -14.66
C THR A 239 0.67 23.19 -13.55
N MET A 240 0.27 21.94 -13.77
CA MET A 240 -0.38 21.10 -12.77
C MET A 240 0.52 20.89 -11.56
N LYS A 241 1.83 20.66 -11.75
CA LYS A 241 2.77 20.52 -10.65
C LYS A 241 2.83 21.77 -9.77
N ARG A 242 2.90 22.96 -10.36
CA ARG A 242 2.87 24.23 -9.62
C ARG A 242 1.57 24.42 -8.84
N GLU A 243 0.43 24.11 -9.47
CA GLU A 243 -0.88 24.19 -8.84
C GLU A 243 -1.00 23.21 -7.66
N MET A 244 -0.55 21.97 -7.81
CA MET A 244 -0.58 20.98 -6.74
C MET A 244 0.33 21.33 -5.57
N ILE A 245 1.52 21.87 -5.84
CA ILE A 245 2.42 22.38 -4.81
C ILE A 245 1.75 23.53 -4.04
N ALA A 246 1.14 24.50 -4.72
CA ALA A 246 0.46 25.62 -4.07
C ALA A 246 -0.75 25.18 -3.22
N ASN A 247 -1.37 24.05 -3.55
CA ASN A 247 -2.50 23.46 -2.81
C ASN A 247 -2.08 22.44 -1.74
N SER A 248 -0.79 22.18 -1.57
CA SER A 248 -0.30 21.27 -0.55
C SER A 248 -0.51 21.82 0.88
N PRO A 249 -0.57 20.96 1.92
CA PRO A 249 -0.86 21.36 3.28
C PRO A 249 0.35 22.02 3.97
N PHE A 250 0.75 23.21 3.52
CA PHE A 250 1.73 24.06 4.17
C PHE A 250 1.40 25.56 3.98
N GLN A 251 1.98 26.39 4.84
CA GLN A 251 1.87 27.84 4.81
C GLN A 251 3.24 28.47 5.10
N THR A 252 3.45 29.71 4.65
CA THR A 252 4.69 30.45 4.92
C THR A 252 4.89 30.77 6.41
N SER A 253 3.84 30.71 7.22
CA SER A 253 3.91 30.84 8.68
C SER A 253 4.28 29.54 9.41
N ASP A 254 4.39 28.42 8.71
CA ASP A 254 4.85 27.17 9.33
C ASP A 254 6.29 27.33 9.82
N ARG A 255 6.67 26.61 10.87
CA ARG A 255 8.07 26.60 11.34
C ARG A 255 8.94 25.81 10.38
N LEU A 256 8.43 24.68 9.90
CA LEU A 256 9.09 23.78 8.96
C LEU A 256 8.16 23.41 7.82
N VAL A 257 8.70 23.24 6.62
CA VAL A 257 7.97 22.60 5.50
C VAL A 257 8.77 21.42 4.98
N LEU A 258 8.15 20.24 5.01
CA LEU A 258 8.73 18.99 4.52
C LEU A 258 8.50 18.86 3.01
N VAL A 259 9.58 18.80 2.22
CA VAL A 259 9.53 18.76 0.76
C VAL A 259 10.14 17.45 0.25
N PRO A 260 9.33 16.45 -0.15
CA PRO A 260 9.83 15.25 -0.78
C PRO A 260 10.30 15.59 -2.20
N VAL A 261 11.51 15.14 -2.55
CA VAL A 261 12.11 15.34 -3.88
C VAL A 261 12.32 13.99 -4.53
N TYR A 262 11.91 13.86 -5.79
CA TYR A 262 12.04 12.61 -6.55
C TYR A 262 13.04 12.81 -7.70
N LEU A 263 14.15 12.10 -7.66
CA LEU A 263 15.29 12.20 -8.58
C LEU A 263 15.41 10.87 -9.34
N GLU A 264 15.04 10.79 -10.62
CA GLU A 264 15.20 9.59 -11.48
C GLU A 264 15.05 8.21 -10.78
N ALA A 265 13.92 7.97 -10.11
CA ALA A 265 13.61 6.76 -9.32
C ALA A 265 14.14 6.69 -7.88
N HIS A 266 14.60 7.81 -7.32
CA HIS A 266 15.18 7.91 -5.99
C HIS A 266 14.49 8.98 -5.15
N TRP A 267 14.25 8.68 -3.87
CA TRP A 267 13.71 9.66 -2.92
C TRP A 267 14.82 10.41 -2.21
N ALA A 268 14.71 11.73 -2.21
CA ALA A 268 15.47 12.66 -1.39
C ALA A 268 14.50 13.59 -0.64
N GLY A 269 15.02 14.39 0.28
CA GLY A 269 14.19 15.30 1.07
C GLY A 269 14.84 16.66 1.26
N ALA A 270 14.02 17.71 1.19
CA ALA A 270 14.38 19.04 1.66
C ALA A 270 13.47 19.43 2.83
N VAL A 271 14.01 20.20 3.79
CA VAL A 271 13.22 20.85 4.83
C VAL A 271 13.49 22.34 4.80
N LEU A 272 12.44 23.12 4.58
CA LEU A 272 12.49 24.58 4.70
C LEU A 272 12.35 24.92 6.18
N ASP A 273 13.44 25.37 6.81
CA ASP A 273 13.49 25.74 8.21
C ASP A 273 13.52 27.26 8.36
N TYR A 274 12.33 27.85 8.36
CA TYR A 274 12.15 29.30 8.45
C TYR A 274 12.64 29.88 9.77
N LYS A 275 12.66 29.08 10.84
CA LYS A 275 13.15 29.54 12.15
C LYS A 275 14.66 29.78 12.13
N ASN A 276 15.41 28.90 11.46
CA ASN A 276 16.87 28.98 11.41
C ASN A 276 17.39 29.58 10.10
N GLY A 277 16.52 29.93 9.16
CA GLY A 277 16.89 30.52 7.87
C GLY A 277 17.62 29.54 6.95
N ASN A 278 17.32 28.23 7.03
CA ASN A 278 18.02 27.20 6.26
C ASN A 278 17.08 26.37 5.39
N ALA A 279 17.56 25.93 4.24
CA ALA A 279 16.98 24.85 3.44
C ALA A 279 17.85 23.60 3.63
N LEU A 280 17.44 22.70 4.51
CA LEU A 280 18.19 21.48 4.80
C LEU A 280 17.96 20.47 3.68
N LEU A 281 19.01 20.07 2.97
CA LEU A 281 18.94 19.14 1.85
C LEU A 281 19.54 17.79 2.24
N PHE A 282 18.81 16.71 2.01
CA PHE A 282 19.26 15.36 2.26
C PHE A 282 19.03 14.45 1.05
N ASP A 283 20.14 13.98 0.47
CA ASP A 283 20.17 12.88 -0.47
C ASP A 283 20.72 11.63 0.24
N PRO A 284 19.94 10.55 0.39
CA PRO A 284 20.44 9.30 0.95
C PRO A 284 21.68 8.75 0.24
N MET A 285 21.85 8.93 -1.08
CA MET A 285 23.04 8.48 -1.81
C MET A 285 24.26 9.38 -1.62
N GLN A 286 24.03 10.61 -1.15
CA GLN A 286 25.02 11.66 -0.88
C GLN A 286 25.87 12.03 -2.10
N THR A 287 25.24 12.17 -3.27
CA THR A 287 25.94 12.57 -4.50
C THR A 287 25.77 14.06 -4.77
N MET A 288 26.85 14.72 -5.19
CA MET A 288 26.80 16.14 -5.53
C MET A 288 25.90 16.44 -6.74
N ALA A 289 25.71 15.47 -7.64
CA ALA A 289 24.77 15.60 -8.75
C ALA A 289 23.32 15.74 -8.23
N ASN A 290 22.92 14.85 -7.32
CA ASN A 290 21.59 14.90 -6.69
C ASN A 290 21.36 16.21 -5.93
N TYR A 291 22.33 16.68 -5.13
CA TYR A 291 22.18 17.96 -4.43
C TYR A 291 21.98 19.14 -5.40
N LYS A 292 22.68 19.16 -6.53
CA LYS A 292 22.47 20.19 -7.57
C LYS A 292 21.06 20.11 -8.16
N GLU A 293 20.58 18.91 -8.47
CA GLU A 293 19.23 18.70 -9.00
C GLU A 293 18.14 19.08 -7.99
N MET A 294 18.37 18.80 -6.70
CA MET A 294 17.50 19.25 -5.61
C MET A 294 17.43 20.78 -5.56
N CYS A 295 18.57 21.50 -5.60
CA CYS A 295 18.57 22.96 -5.65
C CYS A 295 17.82 23.47 -6.89
N MET A 296 18.07 22.92 -8.07
CA MET A 296 17.34 23.30 -9.29
C MET A 296 15.83 23.06 -9.16
N THR A 297 15.42 21.99 -8.50
CA THR A 297 14.00 21.69 -8.23
C THR A 297 13.40 22.72 -7.29
N LEU A 298 14.11 23.08 -6.22
CA LEU A 298 13.68 24.10 -5.27
C LEU A 298 13.57 25.48 -5.92
N ASP A 299 14.58 25.90 -6.68
CA ASP A 299 14.55 27.17 -7.41
C ASP A 299 13.41 27.20 -8.43
N LYS A 300 13.15 26.08 -9.14
CA LYS A 300 12.12 26.05 -10.18
C LYS A 300 10.71 26.12 -9.62
N TYR A 301 10.41 25.38 -8.54
CA TYR A 301 9.03 25.18 -8.08
C TYR A 301 8.72 25.84 -6.74
N PHE A 302 9.75 26.21 -5.98
CA PHE A 302 9.61 26.71 -4.62
C PHE A 302 10.30 28.06 -4.41
N GLU A 303 10.67 28.78 -5.47
CA GLU A 303 11.37 30.08 -5.43
C GLU A 303 10.79 31.03 -4.36
N GLU A 304 9.46 31.17 -4.36
CA GLU A 304 8.72 32.05 -3.44
C GLU A 304 8.80 31.61 -1.97
N TYR A 305 9.08 30.32 -1.72
CA TYR A 305 9.16 29.71 -0.40
C TYR A 305 10.60 29.55 0.10
N VAL A 306 11.59 29.50 -0.79
CA VAL A 306 13.01 29.36 -0.43
C VAL A 306 13.75 30.69 -0.34
N GLY A 307 13.11 31.79 -0.75
CA GLY A 307 13.69 33.14 -0.70
C GLY A 307 14.29 33.47 0.67
N GLY A 308 15.61 33.60 0.73
CA GLY A 308 16.35 33.95 1.95
C GLY A 308 16.78 32.76 2.83
N LEU A 309 16.55 31.52 2.40
CA LEU A 309 17.05 30.33 3.09
C LEU A 309 18.43 29.90 2.57
N GLU A 310 19.38 29.63 3.47
CA GLU A 310 20.69 29.10 3.11
C GLU A 310 20.63 27.57 2.89
N PRO A 311 21.08 27.04 1.74
CA PRO A 311 21.06 25.60 1.49
C PRO A 311 22.14 24.88 2.34
N VAL A 312 21.72 23.89 3.12
CA VAL A 312 22.61 23.12 4.01
C VAL A 312 22.53 21.63 3.67
N HIS A 313 23.63 21.06 3.20
CA HIS A 313 23.70 19.63 2.86
C HIS A 313 23.87 18.74 4.10
N GLN A 314 22.94 17.81 4.30
CA GLN A 314 23.05 16.76 5.30
C GLN A 314 23.90 15.60 4.77
N GLN A 315 25.01 15.30 5.44
CA GLN A 315 26.04 14.34 5.00
C GLN A 315 25.96 12.97 5.69
N ALA A 316 24.92 12.71 6.50
CA ALA A 316 24.75 11.42 7.17
C ALA A 316 23.28 11.18 7.53
N PRO A 317 22.81 9.91 7.53
CA PRO A 317 23.51 8.69 7.15
C PRO A 317 23.50 8.45 5.62
N ARG A 318 24.40 7.60 5.13
CA ARG A 318 24.48 7.22 3.72
C ARG A 318 23.73 5.91 3.47
N GLN A 319 22.99 5.87 2.37
CA GLN A 319 22.38 4.65 1.85
C GLN A 319 23.46 3.73 1.28
N HIS A 320 23.39 2.44 1.64
CA HIS A 320 24.29 1.39 1.16
C HIS A 320 23.58 0.25 0.41
N ASP A 321 22.26 0.29 0.31
CA ASP A 321 21.44 -0.64 -0.47
C ASP A 321 20.68 0.11 -1.57
N THR A 322 19.77 -0.58 -2.27
CA THR A 322 19.07 -0.04 -3.44
C THR A 322 17.67 0.49 -3.13
N ASN A 323 17.21 0.44 -1.88
CA ASN A 323 15.79 0.62 -1.54
C ASN A 323 15.52 1.44 -0.27
N SER A 324 16.54 1.80 0.51
CA SER A 324 16.35 2.57 1.75
C SER A 324 16.24 4.09 1.56
N CYS A 325 16.22 4.60 0.32
CA CYS A 325 16.09 6.03 0.05
C CYS A 325 14.83 6.66 0.66
N GLY A 326 13.67 6.03 0.47
CA GLY A 326 12.40 6.48 1.04
C GLY A 326 12.39 6.46 2.58
N PRO A 327 12.72 5.33 3.23
CA PRO A 327 12.81 5.27 4.69
C PRO A 327 13.78 6.30 5.27
N LEU A 328 14.99 6.43 4.71
CA LEU A 328 15.97 7.41 5.18
C LEU A 328 15.47 8.85 5.03
N THR A 329 14.74 9.15 3.96
CA THR A 329 14.08 10.46 3.76
C THR A 329 13.03 10.73 4.85
N LEU A 330 12.20 9.74 5.21
CA LEU A 330 11.24 9.89 6.31
C LEU A 330 11.93 10.07 7.67
N LEU A 331 13.02 9.36 7.93
CA LEU A 331 13.80 9.54 9.16
C LEU A 331 14.40 10.95 9.24
N PHE A 332 14.93 11.45 8.12
CA PHE A 332 15.43 12.82 8.02
C PHE A 332 14.33 13.83 8.39
N PHE A 333 13.14 13.71 7.82
CA PHE A 333 12.01 14.56 8.16
C PHE A 333 11.62 14.48 9.63
N GLU A 334 11.58 13.27 10.19
CA GLU A 334 11.25 13.08 11.59
C GLU A 334 12.28 13.72 12.53
N CYS A 335 13.57 13.47 12.29
CA CYS A 335 14.64 14.05 13.09
C CYS A 335 14.56 15.57 13.08
N THR A 336 14.40 16.18 11.91
CA THR A 336 14.27 17.64 11.78
C THR A 336 13.00 18.16 12.45
N ALA A 337 11.85 17.49 12.22
CA ALA A 337 10.57 17.88 12.82
C ALA A 337 10.63 17.89 14.36
N ARG A 338 11.31 16.90 14.95
CA ARG A 338 11.48 16.75 16.40
C ARG A 338 12.67 17.49 16.99
N GLY A 339 13.50 18.16 16.17
CA GLY A 339 14.71 18.85 16.64
C GLY A 339 15.80 17.89 17.13
N ILE A 340 15.83 16.66 16.62
CA ILE A 340 16.83 15.64 16.92
C ILE A 340 17.93 15.75 15.88
N ARG A 341 19.19 15.67 16.31
CA ARG A 341 20.32 15.69 15.37
C ARG A 341 20.28 14.45 14.48
N PHE A 342 20.19 14.68 13.18
CA PHE A 342 20.35 13.66 12.16
C PHE A 342 21.85 13.34 12.05
N GLN A 343 22.26 12.23 12.67
CA GLN A 343 23.66 11.80 12.74
C GLN A 343 23.82 10.39 12.19
N ALA A 344 25.06 9.98 11.95
CA ALA A 344 25.42 8.66 11.46
C ALA A 344 24.99 7.56 12.44
N TRP A 345 23.74 7.12 12.32
CA TRP A 345 23.25 5.92 12.98
C TRP A 345 23.71 4.73 12.15
N CYS A 346 24.26 3.70 12.80
CA CYS A 346 24.93 2.58 12.11
C CYS A 346 24.04 1.99 10.99
N PRO A 347 24.52 1.87 9.73
CA PRO A 347 23.72 1.36 8.61
C PRO A 347 23.27 -0.10 8.73
N GLU A 348 23.82 -0.87 9.66
CA GLU A 348 23.35 -2.23 9.97
C GLU A 348 21.95 -2.24 10.62
N ASN A 349 21.44 -1.06 11.01
CA ASN A 349 20.17 -0.83 11.69
C ASN A 349 18.97 -0.61 10.73
N LYS A 350 18.98 -1.27 9.57
CA LYS A 350 17.96 -1.15 8.50
C LYS A 350 16.51 -1.42 8.95
N LEU A 351 16.33 -2.14 10.06
CA LEU A 351 15.04 -2.56 10.62
C LEU A 351 14.24 -1.45 11.33
N HIS A 352 14.84 -0.30 11.63
CA HIS A 352 14.38 0.52 12.76
C HIS A 352 13.66 1.83 12.40
N THR A 353 14.09 2.49 11.32
CA THR A 353 13.28 3.53 10.65
C THR A 353 11.91 2.99 10.24
N PHE A 354 11.87 1.70 9.98
CA PHE A 354 10.74 0.96 9.48
C PHE A 354 9.66 0.70 10.53
N ALA A 355 10.08 0.37 11.74
CA ALA A 355 9.17 0.16 12.85
C ALA A 355 8.52 1.45 13.32
N PHE A 356 9.20 2.59 13.19
CA PHE A 356 8.63 3.88 13.56
C PHE A 356 7.40 4.21 12.69
N ALA A 357 7.50 4.10 11.36
CA ALA A 357 6.39 4.37 10.47
C ALA A 357 5.23 3.39 10.66
N ILE A 358 5.50 2.11 10.87
CA ILE A 358 4.44 1.09 11.07
C ILE A 358 3.77 1.24 12.44
N SER A 359 4.56 1.32 13.50
CA SER A 359 4.06 1.24 14.89
C SER A 359 3.45 2.52 15.43
N SER A 360 3.79 3.66 14.86
CA SER A 360 3.19 4.95 15.26
C SER A 360 1.85 5.18 14.56
N TRP A 361 1.69 4.59 13.38
CA TRP A 361 0.53 4.69 12.50
C TRP A 361 -0.56 3.69 12.84
N LEU A 362 -0.20 2.41 12.92
CA LEU A 362 -1.17 1.33 13.12
C LEU A 362 -2.04 1.54 14.37
N PRO A 363 -1.55 1.97 15.55
CA PRO A 363 -2.37 2.07 16.77
C PRO A 363 -3.51 3.08 16.76
N ARG A 364 -3.40 4.19 16.01
CA ARG A 364 -4.34 5.32 16.16
C ARG A 364 -5.44 5.42 15.09
N GLU A 365 -5.15 4.99 13.87
CA GLU A 365 -6.07 5.16 12.72
C GLU A 365 -6.98 3.93 12.48
N LEU A 366 -6.67 2.79 13.10
CA LEU A 366 -7.33 1.50 12.86
C LEU A 366 -8.04 0.92 14.10
N SER A 367 -8.28 1.77 15.13
CA SER A 367 -9.03 1.45 16.35
C SER A 367 -10.46 1.93 16.27
#